data_AF-A0A929PH24-F1
#
_entry.id   AF-A0A929PH24-F1
#
_cell.length_a   1.000
_cell.length_b   1.000
_cell.length_c   1.000
_cell.angle_alpha   90.00
_cell.angle_beta   90.00
_cell.angle_gamma   90.00
#
_symmetry.space_group_name_H-M   'P 1'
#
loop_
_entity.id
_entity.type
_entity.pdbx_description
1 polymer ?
#
loop_
_entity_poly.entity_id
_entity_poly.type
_entity_poly.pdbx_seq_one_letter_code
_entity_poly.pdbx_strand_id
1 'polypeptide(L)'
;MDIIKLTFISLQKSSHIAFPNEEIPYHVFLSLFEKRYHEKEEMWVLEAVQQNTPYFLQSLKDFVQEHQNEHPQFHEVLRFFARLTTNHYFLIHKGILTDTAIIHQYWDFLAKKHQSAGIAYENYQDGLLPPAVFSSYNLNVYGQHYLKIGQPVRSLRICRFCQSKQGERNKFGHEVSFKNKAHAISEALGNKTTVLLEECDACNERFSTGIEPSLIQYLSPYRSLFGLDGKGGKKKLKGLDFSMRSDTKTVSIKLEKDVPALTDAVEPKSFKVDLNLREGFIPQDVYKSLCKFVISVIPSSACVDFEETVNWINGDWNEKKLPKIALLQDNQFFTDTSLLLTYTRKDENLSLPYMIGEFHYAHNVFVFIVPFSAKDNQKFVKANAYQHYWSSFNTMRKGRKWKFIDFSVTTQIKLQINFEIKIPKEK
;
A
#
# COMPACT_ATOMS: atom_id res chain seq x y z
N MET A 1 21.17 -0.29 27.04
CA MET A 1 19.77 -0.30 27.48
C MET A 1 19.02 -1.31 26.65
N ASP A 2 18.59 -2.40 27.27
CA ASP A 2 17.68 -3.31 26.60
C ASP A 2 16.34 -2.59 26.37
N ILE A 3 15.64 -2.92 25.29
CA ILE A 3 14.34 -2.34 24.97
C ILE A 3 13.39 -3.52 24.85
N ILE A 4 12.39 -3.57 25.73
CA ILE A 4 11.36 -4.58 25.64
C ILE A 4 10.37 -4.15 24.56
N LYS A 5 10.05 -5.05 23.65
CA LYS A 5 9.08 -4.80 22.58
C LYS A 5 7.91 -5.75 22.77
N LEU A 6 6.69 -5.24 22.64
CA LEU A 6 5.47 -6.03 22.61
C LEU A 6 4.70 -5.72 21.33
N THR A 7 4.05 -6.73 20.78
CA THR A 7 3.13 -6.61 19.67
C THR A 7 1.72 -6.97 20.13
N PHE A 8 0.77 -6.07 19.91
CA PHE A 8 -0.65 -6.28 20.14
C PHE A 8 -1.36 -6.52 18.82
N ILE A 9 -2.18 -7.55 18.73
CA ILE A 9 -2.85 -7.97 17.50
C ILE A 9 -4.33 -8.17 17.78
N SER A 10 -5.20 -7.47 17.07
CA SER A 10 -6.63 -7.71 17.08
C SER A 10 -7.14 -7.91 15.65
N LEU A 11 -8.40 -8.33 15.50
CA LEU A 11 -9.06 -8.43 14.20
C LEU A 11 -9.28 -7.06 13.53
N GLN A 12 -9.10 -5.96 14.26
CA GLN A 12 -9.26 -4.60 13.75
C GLN A 12 -7.93 -3.93 13.44
N LYS A 13 -6.89 -4.20 14.23
CA LYS A 13 -5.59 -3.53 14.10
C LYS A 13 -4.49 -4.28 14.85
N SER A 14 -3.27 -4.15 14.35
CA SER A 14 -2.03 -4.54 15.04
C SER A 14 -1.19 -3.32 15.40
N SER A 15 -0.46 -3.36 16.50
CA SER A 15 0.45 -2.29 16.95
C SER A 15 1.67 -2.87 17.67
N HIS A 16 2.83 -2.23 17.52
CA HIS A 16 4.05 -2.58 18.25
C HIS A 16 4.41 -1.45 19.20
N ILE A 17 4.85 -1.80 20.40
CA ILE A 17 5.19 -0.82 21.43
C ILE A 17 6.53 -1.23 22.04
N ALA A 18 7.41 -0.25 22.16
CA ALA A 18 8.73 -0.40 22.73
C ALA A 18 8.79 0.31 24.09
N PHE A 19 9.30 -0.40 25.09
CA PHE A 19 9.50 0.08 26.45
C PHE A 19 11.01 0.08 26.74
N PRO A 20 11.59 1.19 27.23
CA PRO A 20 12.94 1.15 27.78
C PRO A 20 12.98 0.15 28.96
N ASN A 21 13.99 -0.72 29.02
CA ASN A 21 14.11 -1.75 30.07
C ASN A 21 14.58 -1.19 31.43
N GLU A 22 14.29 0.07 31.74
CA GLU A 22 14.64 0.67 33.02
C GLU A 22 13.37 1.14 33.74
N GLU A 23 13.25 0.64 34.97
CA GLU A 23 12.25 0.92 36.02
C GLU A 23 10.86 0.25 35.96
N ILE A 24 10.34 0.11 37.19
CA ILE A 24 9.09 -0.48 37.72
C ILE A 24 7.87 -0.51 36.76
N PRO A 25 7.56 0.52 35.94
CA PRO A 25 6.35 0.55 35.14
C PRO A 25 6.15 -0.64 34.19
N TYR A 26 7.19 -1.30 33.67
CA TYR A 26 6.96 -2.45 32.77
C TYR A 26 6.31 -3.64 33.50
N HIS A 27 6.78 -3.97 34.71
CA HIS A 27 6.22 -5.08 35.50
C HIS A 27 4.80 -4.77 35.97
N VAL A 28 4.55 -3.51 36.36
CA VAL A 28 3.22 -3.03 36.73
C VAL A 28 2.29 -3.02 35.52
N PHE A 29 2.75 -2.55 34.36
CA PHE A 29 2.00 -2.61 33.11
C PHE A 29 1.60 -4.05 32.74
N LEU A 30 2.52 -5.01 32.87
CA LEU A 30 2.22 -6.43 32.63
C LEU A 30 1.21 -7.02 33.63
N SER A 31 1.00 -6.39 34.79
CA SER A 31 -0.02 -6.81 35.76
C SER A 31 -1.44 -6.46 35.35
N LEU A 32 -1.62 -5.55 34.38
CA LEU A 32 -2.94 -5.20 33.83
C LEU A 32 -3.56 -6.34 33.01
N PHE A 33 -2.75 -7.31 32.59
CA PHE A 33 -3.17 -8.39 31.72
C PHE A 33 -3.32 -9.70 32.49
N GLU A 34 -4.18 -10.57 31.99
CA GLU A 34 -4.41 -11.89 32.58
C GLU A 34 -3.15 -12.75 32.51
N LYS A 35 -2.94 -13.54 33.57
CA LYS A 35 -1.80 -14.45 33.72
C LYS A 35 -2.32 -15.83 34.11
N ARG A 36 -1.63 -16.87 33.65
CA ARG A 36 -1.82 -18.23 34.14
C ARG A 36 -0.60 -18.73 34.88
N TYR A 37 -0.82 -19.61 35.85
CA TYR A 37 0.27 -20.33 36.47
C TYR A 37 0.67 -21.52 35.60
N HIS A 38 1.95 -21.62 35.25
CA HIS A 38 2.50 -22.73 34.47
C HIS A 38 3.13 -23.75 35.42
N GLU A 39 2.37 -24.79 35.76
CA GLU A 39 2.74 -25.77 36.80
C GLU A 39 4.12 -26.41 36.58
N LYS A 40 4.49 -26.73 35.34
CA LYS A 40 5.77 -27.38 35.02
C LYS A 40 7.00 -26.50 35.19
N GLU A 41 6.84 -25.19 35.03
CA GLU A 41 7.94 -24.22 35.15
C GLU A 41 7.84 -23.38 36.42
N GLU A 42 6.85 -23.70 37.28
CA GLU A 42 6.56 -23.02 38.55
C GLU A 42 6.55 -21.49 38.45
N MET A 43 5.98 -20.96 37.36
CA MET A 43 5.98 -19.53 37.09
C MET A 43 4.66 -19.01 36.54
N TRP A 44 4.36 -17.75 36.84
CA TRP A 44 3.26 -17.03 36.20
C TRP A 44 3.66 -16.58 34.81
N VAL A 45 2.88 -17.02 33.82
CA VAL A 45 3.07 -16.67 32.41
C VAL A 45 1.91 -15.78 31.98
N LEU A 46 2.24 -14.71 31.26
CA LEU A 46 1.24 -13.84 30.66
C LEU A 46 0.40 -14.65 29.68
N GLU A 47 -0.94 -14.56 29.79
CA GLU A 47 -1.82 -15.15 28.80
C GLU A 47 -1.68 -14.38 27.50
N ALA A 48 -1.34 -15.09 26.42
CA ALA A 48 -1.15 -14.44 25.13
C ALA A 48 -2.47 -13.86 24.61
N VAL A 49 -3.59 -14.50 24.91
CA VAL A 49 -4.92 -14.08 24.46
C VAL A 49 -5.60 -13.33 25.59
N GLN A 50 -6.05 -12.13 25.30
CA GLN A 50 -6.66 -11.20 26.24
C GLN A 50 -7.98 -10.68 25.65
N GLN A 51 -8.81 -10.04 26.48
CA GLN A 51 -10.07 -9.47 26.04
C GLN A 51 -10.13 -7.97 26.40
N ASN A 52 -10.56 -7.14 25.45
CA ASN A 52 -10.70 -5.69 25.66
C ASN A 52 -11.99 -5.36 26.45
N THR A 53 -12.05 -5.83 27.70
CA THR A 53 -13.20 -5.60 28.58
C THR A 53 -13.26 -4.15 29.06
N PRO A 54 -14.44 -3.65 29.46
CA PRO A 54 -14.54 -2.32 30.09
C PRO A 54 -13.63 -2.17 31.31
N TYR A 55 -13.48 -3.23 32.11
CA TYR A 55 -12.62 -3.25 33.29
C TYR A 55 -11.14 -3.12 32.93
N PHE A 56 -10.66 -3.90 31.94
CA PHE A 56 -9.30 -3.80 31.43
C PHE A 56 -9.01 -2.39 30.90
N LEU A 57 -9.90 -1.86 30.06
CA LEU A 57 -9.72 -0.54 29.47
C LEU A 57 -9.72 0.58 30.53
N GLN A 58 -10.53 0.44 31.58
CA GLN A 58 -10.51 1.39 32.70
C GLN A 58 -9.21 1.29 33.50
N SER A 59 -8.78 0.07 33.84
CA SER A 59 -7.51 -0.16 34.56
C SER A 59 -6.31 0.39 33.78
N LEU A 60 -6.33 0.26 32.45
CA LEU A 60 -5.32 0.86 31.59
C LEU A 60 -5.36 2.39 31.59
N LYS A 61 -6.55 3.01 31.59
CA LYS A 61 -6.68 4.47 31.70
C LYS A 61 -6.10 4.98 33.01
N ASP A 62 -6.41 4.32 34.11
CA ASP A 62 -5.94 4.71 35.44
C ASP A 62 -4.40 4.59 35.51
N PHE A 63 -3.85 3.48 35.01
CA PHE A 63 -2.40 3.29 34.88
C PHE A 63 -1.74 4.38 34.03
N VAL A 64 -2.30 4.70 32.85
CA VAL A 64 -1.74 5.75 31.99
C VAL A 64 -1.81 7.11 32.68
N GLN A 65 -2.89 7.41 33.40
CA GLN A 65 -3.05 8.67 34.14
C GLN A 65 -2.01 8.83 35.25
N GLU A 66 -1.63 7.74 35.91
CA GLU A 66 -0.59 7.71 36.95
C GLU A 66 0.82 7.91 36.37
N HIS A 67 1.11 7.31 35.20
CA HIS A 67 2.46 7.27 34.63
C HIS A 67 2.70 8.20 33.44
N GLN A 68 1.71 9.02 33.03
CA GLN A 68 1.76 9.84 31.80
C GLN A 68 2.92 10.85 31.74
N ASN A 69 3.35 11.40 32.87
CA ASN A 69 4.38 12.43 32.93
C ASN A 69 5.78 11.86 32.69
N GLU A 70 6.05 10.67 33.22
CA GLU A 70 7.34 9.98 33.14
C GLU A 70 7.42 9.09 31.89
N HIS A 71 6.28 8.57 31.44
CA HIS A 71 6.20 7.59 30.35
C HIS A 71 5.09 7.93 29.34
N PRO A 72 5.27 8.98 28.53
CA PRO A 72 4.26 9.44 27.57
C PRO A 72 3.92 8.39 26.51
N GLN A 73 4.78 7.39 26.26
CA GLN A 73 4.54 6.29 25.32
C GLN A 73 3.30 5.44 25.69
N PHE A 74 2.88 5.41 26.96
CA PHE A 74 1.66 4.68 27.35
C PHE A 74 0.37 5.28 26.75
N HIS A 75 0.37 6.56 26.37
CA HIS A 75 -0.77 7.14 25.64
C HIS A 75 -1.01 6.48 24.29
N GLU A 76 0.05 6.00 23.63
CA GLU A 76 -0.11 5.27 22.37
C GLU A 76 -0.77 3.91 22.60
N VAL A 77 -0.40 3.24 23.69
CA VAL A 77 -1.04 1.98 24.16
C VAL A 77 -2.52 2.23 24.42
N LEU A 78 -2.86 3.24 25.22
CA LEU A 78 -4.25 3.57 25.54
C LEU A 78 -5.05 3.91 24.29
N ARG A 79 -4.47 4.70 23.37
CA ARG A 79 -5.13 5.07 22.11
C ARG A 79 -5.39 3.86 21.23
N PHE A 80 -4.51 2.84 21.26
CA PHE A 80 -4.73 1.58 20.55
C PHE A 80 -5.95 0.85 21.13
N PHE A 81 -5.95 0.56 22.44
CA PHE A 81 -7.04 -0.20 23.07
C PHE A 81 -8.38 0.53 23.11
N ALA A 82 -8.38 1.84 23.28
CA ALA A 82 -9.60 2.66 23.25
C ALA A 82 -10.30 2.68 21.88
N ARG A 83 -9.61 2.28 20.80
CA ARG A 83 -10.20 2.15 19.46
C ARG A 83 -10.67 0.73 19.14
N LEU A 84 -10.29 -0.26 19.96
CA LEU A 84 -10.77 -1.61 19.77
C LEU A 84 -12.21 -1.73 20.24
N THR A 85 -13.00 -2.54 19.56
CA THR A 85 -14.38 -2.82 19.98
C THR A 85 -14.37 -3.47 21.35
N THR A 86 -15.27 -3.03 22.22
CA THR A 86 -15.45 -3.57 23.56
C THR A 86 -15.70 -5.08 23.50
N ASN A 87 -15.08 -5.82 24.41
CA ASN A 87 -15.14 -7.28 24.53
C ASN A 87 -14.50 -8.07 23.37
N HIS A 88 -13.89 -7.43 22.37
CA HIS A 88 -13.13 -8.17 21.36
C HIS A 88 -11.85 -8.76 21.96
N TYR A 89 -11.47 -9.94 21.47
CA TYR A 89 -10.21 -10.57 21.83
C TYR A 89 -9.04 -9.94 21.07
N PHE A 90 -7.90 -9.88 21.74
CA PHE A 90 -6.61 -9.49 21.16
C PHE A 90 -5.49 -10.41 21.67
N LEU A 91 -4.37 -10.40 20.97
CA LEU A 91 -3.20 -11.21 21.28
C LEU A 91 -2.01 -10.30 21.64
N ILE A 92 -1.23 -10.72 22.63
CA ILE A 92 0.05 -10.13 23.02
C ILE A 92 1.18 -11.06 22.61
N HIS A 93 2.12 -10.54 21.83
CA HIS A 93 3.32 -11.25 21.41
C HIS A 93 4.56 -10.51 21.90
N LYS A 94 5.51 -11.24 22.51
CA LYS A 94 6.78 -10.67 22.97
C LYS A 94 7.72 -10.47 21.78
N GLY A 95 8.19 -9.25 21.59
CA GLY A 95 8.98 -8.82 20.43
C GLY A 95 8.18 -7.99 19.43
N ILE A 96 8.84 -7.59 18.34
CA ILE A 96 8.16 -7.01 17.17
C ILE A 96 7.85 -8.16 16.23
N LEU A 97 6.57 -8.40 15.97
CA LEU A 97 6.15 -9.41 15.00
C LEU A 97 5.92 -8.76 13.63
N THR A 98 6.81 -9.02 12.69
CA THR A 98 6.69 -8.55 11.30
C THR A 98 6.35 -9.66 10.31
N ASP A 99 6.34 -10.92 10.75
CA ASP A 99 6.06 -12.05 9.88
C ASP A 99 4.56 -12.15 9.58
N THR A 100 4.18 -11.92 8.32
CA THR A 100 2.78 -11.92 7.91
C THR A 100 2.11 -13.28 8.07
N ALA A 101 2.82 -14.40 7.91
CA ALA A 101 2.24 -15.73 8.07
C ALA A 101 1.84 -15.95 9.53
N ILE A 102 2.68 -15.54 10.47
CA ILE A 102 2.38 -15.64 11.91
C ILE A 102 1.24 -14.68 12.28
N ILE A 103 1.25 -13.44 11.76
CA ILE A 103 0.15 -12.48 12.00
C ILE A 103 -1.18 -13.06 11.47
N HIS A 104 -1.18 -13.66 10.28
CA HIS A 104 -2.37 -14.30 9.72
C HIS A 104 -2.84 -15.49 10.57
N GLN A 105 -1.93 -16.33 11.06
CA GLN A 105 -2.28 -17.41 11.98
C GLN A 105 -2.93 -16.88 13.27
N TYR A 106 -2.44 -15.75 13.78
CA TYR A 106 -3.05 -15.09 14.95
C TYR A 106 -4.42 -14.49 14.62
N TRP A 107 -4.62 -13.89 13.44
CA TRP A 107 -5.95 -13.45 13.01
C TRP A 107 -6.93 -14.61 12.85
N ASP A 108 -6.52 -15.72 12.22
CA ASP A 108 -7.35 -16.93 12.11
C ASP A 108 -7.73 -17.49 13.49
N PHE A 109 -6.77 -17.52 14.41
CA PHE A 109 -7.00 -17.94 15.78
C PHE A 109 -7.99 -17.02 16.49
N LEU A 110 -7.81 -15.70 16.40
CA LEU A 110 -8.70 -14.71 17.01
C LEU A 110 -10.10 -14.79 16.41
N ALA A 111 -10.23 -14.95 15.10
CA ALA A 111 -11.51 -15.11 14.40
C ALA A 111 -12.30 -16.32 14.94
N LYS A 112 -11.63 -17.48 15.02
CA LYS A 112 -12.21 -18.71 15.62
C LYS A 112 -12.60 -18.49 17.08
N LYS A 113 -11.78 -17.77 17.86
CA LYS A 113 -12.07 -17.45 19.27
C LYS A 113 -13.33 -16.58 19.39
N HIS A 114 -13.48 -15.54 18.57
CA HIS A 114 -14.68 -14.71 18.54
C HIS A 114 -15.92 -15.53 18.15
N GLN A 115 -15.82 -16.36 17.11
CA GLN A 115 -16.90 -17.25 16.68
C GLN A 115 -17.34 -18.20 17.81
N SER A 116 -16.38 -18.84 18.49
CA SER A 116 -16.66 -19.75 19.61
C SER A 116 -17.31 -19.05 20.82
N ALA A 117 -17.04 -17.76 20.99
CA ALA A 117 -17.59 -16.94 22.06
C ALA A 117 -18.90 -16.23 21.66
N GLY A 118 -19.40 -16.44 20.43
CA GLY A 118 -20.59 -15.76 19.91
C GLY A 118 -20.42 -14.25 19.72
N ILE A 119 -19.18 -13.77 19.58
CA ILE A 119 -18.88 -12.35 19.39
C ILE A 119 -18.84 -12.06 17.89
N ALA A 120 -19.71 -11.15 17.44
CA ALA A 120 -19.70 -10.70 16.05
C ALA A 120 -18.44 -9.88 15.74
N TYR A 121 -17.86 -10.11 14.57
CA TYR A 121 -16.75 -9.33 14.05
C TYR A 121 -16.88 -9.18 12.54
N GLU A 122 -16.30 -8.11 11.99
CA GLU A 122 -16.19 -7.94 10.55
C GLU A 122 -14.98 -8.73 10.04
N ASN A 123 -15.17 -9.58 9.01
CA ASN A 123 -14.07 -10.29 8.36
C ASN A 123 -13.16 -9.29 7.63
N TYR A 124 -12.13 -8.79 8.32
CA TYR A 124 -11.24 -7.76 7.79
C TYR A 124 -10.41 -8.24 6.57
N GLN A 125 -10.36 -9.55 6.27
CA GLN A 125 -9.42 -10.11 5.29
C GLN A 125 -9.96 -11.20 4.36
N ASP A 126 -11.28 -11.32 4.18
CA ASP A 126 -11.78 -12.20 3.12
C ASP A 126 -11.45 -11.58 1.73
N GLY A 127 -10.33 -12.00 1.15
CA GLY A 127 -10.15 -11.98 -0.31
C GLY A 127 -8.92 -11.27 -0.86
N LEU A 128 -8.08 -10.61 -0.05
CA LEU A 128 -6.96 -9.86 -0.63
C LEU A 128 -5.76 -10.73 -1.00
N LEU A 129 -5.23 -11.65 -0.16
CA LEU A 129 -4.00 -12.38 -0.50
C LEU A 129 -3.84 -13.81 0.07
N PRO A 130 -3.07 -14.70 -0.59
CA PRO A 130 -2.97 -16.12 -0.25
C PRO A 130 -2.14 -16.40 1.00
N PRO A 131 -2.54 -17.36 1.86
CA PRO A 131 -1.66 -17.95 2.86
C PRO A 131 -0.34 -18.49 2.28
N ALA A 132 -0.37 -19.00 1.05
CA ALA A 132 0.81 -19.54 0.37
C ALA A 132 1.86 -18.47 0.00
N VAL A 133 1.45 -17.25 -0.35
CA VAL A 133 2.40 -16.15 -0.62
C VAL A 133 3.13 -15.76 0.65
N PHE A 134 2.48 -15.88 1.81
CA PHE A 134 3.11 -15.60 3.10
C PHE A 134 4.20 -16.60 3.49
N SER A 135 4.31 -17.74 2.79
CA SER A 135 5.46 -18.64 2.96
C SER A 135 6.75 -18.02 2.43
N SER A 136 6.67 -17.25 1.34
CA SER A 136 7.84 -16.67 0.65
C SER A 136 8.00 -15.17 0.89
N TYR A 137 6.94 -14.46 1.29
CA TYR A 137 6.94 -13.01 1.40
C TYR A 137 6.31 -12.48 2.69
N ASN A 138 6.87 -11.37 3.20
CA ASN A 138 6.21 -10.48 4.13
C ASN A 138 5.40 -9.43 3.37
N LEU A 139 4.12 -9.29 3.72
CA LEU A 139 3.20 -8.31 3.16
C LEU A 139 3.07 -7.10 4.10
N ASN A 140 3.08 -5.90 3.51
CA ASN A 140 2.61 -4.68 4.15
C ASN A 140 1.57 -3.98 3.27
N VAL A 141 0.60 -3.31 3.89
CA VAL A 141 -0.49 -2.60 3.21
C VAL A 141 -0.49 -1.13 3.63
N TYR A 142 -0.58 -0.23 2.66
CA TYR A 142 -0.52 1.21 2.83
C TYR A 142 -1.69 1.89 2.09
N GLY A 143 -2.06 3.08 2.57
CA GLY A 143 -3.08 3.92 1.95
C GLY A 143 -4.46 3.92 2.62
N GLN A 144 -4.79 2.90 3.43
CA GLN A 144 -6.09 2.81 4.12
C GLN A 144 -6.21 3.77 5.31
N HIS A 145 -5.11 4.00 6.03
CA HIS A 145 -5.09 4.77 7.26
C HIS A 145 -3.99 5.82 7.26
N TYR A 146 -4.21 6.89 8.02
CA TYR A 146 -3.21 7.92 8.17
C TYR A 146 -1.93 7.36 8.79
N LEU A 147 -0.81 7.52 8.09
CA LEU A 147 0.50 7.01 8.47
C LEU A 147 1.57 8.04 8.10
N LYS A 148 2.50 8.28 9.01
CA LYS A 148 3.74 9.02 8.73
C LYS A 148 4.90 8.02 8.67
N ILE A 149 5.69 8.08 7.62
CA ILE A 149 6.82 7.18 7.37
C ILE A 149 8.13 7.97 7.41
N GLY A 150 9.15 7.42 8.07
CA GLY A 150 10.48 8.01 8.16
C GLY A 150 10.74 8.79 9.45
N GLN A 151 11.90 9.42 9.54
CA GLN A 151 12.41 10.13 10.72
C GLN A 151 11.53 11.34 11.13
N PRO A 152 10.88 11.31 12.31
CA PRO A 152 10.05 12.41 12.80
C PRO A 152 10.85 13.70 13.02
N VAL A 153 12.07 13.61 13.53
CA VAL A 153 12.92 14.77 13.86
C VAL A 153 13.51 15.36 12.58
N ARG A 154 13.08 16.57 12.21
CA ARG A 154 13.40 17.17 10.91
C ARG A 154 14.90 17.29 10.64
N SER A 155 15.70 17.67 11.63
CA SER A 155 17.16 17.82 11.50
C SER A 155 17.91 16.51 11.28
N LEU A 156 17.29 15.37 11.61
CA LEU A 156 17.88 14.03 11.43
C LEU A 156 17.44 13.35 10.12
N ARG A 157 16.59 14.02 9.32
CA ARG A 157 16.08 13.44 8.07
C ARG A 157 17.15 13.40 7.00
N ILE A 158 17.23 12.25 6.33
CA ILE A 158 17.97 12.03 5.10
C ILE A 158 16.95 11.75 4.01
N CYS A 159 17.05 12.42 2.86
CA CYS A 159 16.11 12.17 1.78
C CYS A 159 16.40 10.83 1.12
N ARG A 160 15.41 9.95 1.04
CA ARG A 160 15.55 8.60 0.43
C ARG A 160 15.88 8.60 -1.06
N PHE A 161 15.64 9.70 -1.76
CA PHE A 161 15.78 9.78 -3.21
C PHE A 161 17.06 10.48 -3.67
N CYS A 162 17.54 11.47 -2.91
CA CYS A 162 18.80 12.16 -3.21
C CYS A 162 19.92 11.90 -2.19
N GLN A 163 19.62 11.20 -1.10
CA GLN A 163 20.53 10.83 -0.01
C GLN A 163 21.16 12.01 0.74
N SER A 164 20.66 13.24 0.52
CA SER A 164 21.14 14.45 1.20
C SER A 164 20.32 14.79 2.45
N LYS A 165 20.97 15.44 3.41
CA LYS A 165 20.38 15.92 4.68
C LYS A 165 19.85 17.34 4.57
N GLN A 166 19.07 17.75 5.56
CA GLN A 166 18.58 19.13 5.71
C GLN A 166 19.74 20.14 5.61
N GLY A 167 19.63 21.11 4.70
CA GLY A 167 20.62 22.18 4.49
C GLY A 167 21.77 21.82 3.54
N GLU A 168 21.92 20.55 3.14
CA GLU A 168 22.90 20.17 2.12
C GLU A 168 22.38 20.49 0.71
N ARG A 169 23.30 20.63 -0.25
CA ARG A 169 22.94 20.62 -1.67
C ARG A 169 22.85 19.19 -2.18
N ASN A 170 21.74 18.83 -2.80
CA ASN A 170 21.58 17.52 -3.41
C ASN A 170 22.32 17.39 -4.74
N LYS A 171 22.37 16.15 -5.27
CA LYS A 171 22.99 15.85 -6.58
C LYS A 171 22.39 16.60 -7.78
N PHE A 172 21.24 17.26 -7.59
CA PHE A 172 20.57 18.09 -8.61
C PHE A 172 20.83 19.59 -8.41
N GLY A 173 21.69 19.99 -7.46
CA GLY A 173 22.08 21.38 -7.22
C GLY A 173 21.12 22.20 -6.35
N HIS A 174 20.09 21.58 -5.76
CA HIS A 174 19.10 22.25 -4.91
C HIS A 174 19.42 22.06 -3.42
N GLU A 175 19.19 23.09 -2.62
CA GLU A 175 19.23 22.99 -1.17
C GLU A 175 18.09 22.09 -0.66
N VAL A 176 18.43 21.17 0.24
CA VAL A 176 17.50 20.18 0.76
C VAL A 176 16.75 20.75 1.96
N SER A 177 15.42 20.79 1.84
CA SER A 177 14.52 21.06 2.95
C SER A 177 13.38 20.05 3.02
N PHE A 178 12.82 19.89 4.21
CA PHE A 178 11.64 19.04 4.48
C PHE A 178 10.50 19.89 5.07
N LYS A 179 10.17 20.99 4.38
CA LYS A 179 9.14 21.95 4.81
C LYS A 179 7.76 21.49 4.36
N ASN A 180 7.66 20.94 3.15
CA ASN A 180 6.40 20.52 2.55
C ASN A 180 5.96 19.15 3.08
N LYS A 181 4.66 18.92 3.00
CA LYS A 181 4.07 17.62 3.29
C LYS A 181 4.18 16.75 2.04
N ALA A 182 5.23 15.93 1.95
CA ALA A 182 5.37 14.95 0.89
C ALA A 182 4.43 13.75 1.11
N HIS A 183 3.79 13.29 0.03
CA HIS A 183 2.91 12.14 0.03
C HIS A 183 3.63 10.93 -0.56
N ALA A 184 3.66 9.82 0.18
CA ALA A 184 4.33 8.59 -0.27
C ALA A 184 3.64 8.01 -1.51
N ILE A 185 2.31 8.10 -1.56
CA ILE A 185 1.46 7.77 -2.69
C ILE A 185 0.84 9.08 -3.18
N SER A 186 0.90 9.36 -4.49
CA SER A 186 0.54 10.68 -5.02
C SER A 186 -0.88 11.13 -4.62
N GLU A 187 -1.00 12.35 -4.06
CA GLU A 187 -2.29 12.96 -3.70
C GLU A 187 -3.21 13.12 -4.93
N ALA A 188 -2.63 13.25 -6.13
CA ALA A 188 -3.38 13.34 -7.38
C ALA A 188 -4.23 12.08 -7.67
N LEU A 189 -3.89 10.95 -7.04
CA LEU A 189 -4.60 9.67 -7.08
C LEU A 189 -5.47 9.45 -5.82
N GLY A 190 -5.72 10.50 -5.03
CA GLY A 190 -6.65 10.46 -3.90
C GLY A 190 -6.02 10.07 -2.55
N ASN A 191 -4.74 9.70 -2.49
CA ASN A 191 -4.11 9.33 -1.22
C ASN A 191 -3.72 10.56 -0.38
N LYS A 192 -4.45 10.80 0.70
CA LYS A 192 -4.13 11.85 1.69
C LYS A 192 -3.55 11.31 3.00
N THR A 193 -3.49 9.99 3.11
CA THR A 193 -3.26 9.25 4.34
C THR A 193 -1.79 8.90 4.55
N THR A 194 -1.03 8.63 3.49
CA THR A 194 0.35 8.15 3.60
C THR A 194 1.35 9.29 3.37
N VAL A 195 1.91 9.82 4.45
CA VAL A 195 2.84 10.94 4.45
C VAL A 195 4.27 10.43 4.59
N LEU A 196 5.17 10.87 3.71
CA LEU A 196 6.59 10.57 3.78
C LEU A 196 7.34 11.76 4.39
N LEU A 197 8.08 11.53 5.46
CA LEU A 197 8.89 12.56 6.12
C LEU A 197 10.28 12.70 5.49
N GLU A 198 10.76 11.67 4.80
CA GLU A 198 12.11 11.55 4.23
C GLU A 198 12.15 11.76 2.70
N GLU A 199 11.22 12.56 2.17
CA GLU A 199 11.25 13.07 0.80
C GLU A 199 11.42 14.59 0.87
N CYS A 200 12.53 15.12 0.34
CA CYS A 200 12.78 16.55 0.40
C CYS A 200 11.94 17.31 -0.61
N ASP A 201 11.75 18.60 -0.37
CA ASP A 201 10.90 19.48 -1.16
C ASP A 201 11.30 19.47 -2.65
N ALA A 202 12.61 19.52 -2.94
CA ALA A 202 13.14 19.49 -4.30
C ALA A 202 12.90 18.16 -5.02
N CYS A 203 13.06 17.02 -4.33
CA CYS A 203 12.72 15.72 -4.91
C CYS A 203 11.22 15.59 -5.15
N ASN A 204 10.40 16.03 -4.20
CA ASN A 204 8.94 15.98 -4.31
C ASN A 204 8.43 16.78 -5.51
N GLU A 205 8.92 18.02 -5.66
CA GLU A 205 8.58 18.86 -6.80
C GLU A 205 9.00 18.21 -8.13
N ARG A 206 10.24 17.72 -8.21
CA ARG A 206 10.77 17.08 -9.42
C ARG A 206 9.99 15.83 -9.82
N PHE A 207 9.55 15.00 -8.87
CA PHE A 207 8.72 13.83 -9.21
C PHE A 207 7.30 14.22 -9.62
N SER A 208 6.71 15.21 -8.94
CA SER A 208 5.36 15.70 -9.24
C SER A 208 5.23 16.36 -10.62
N THR A 209 6.34 16.92 -11.13
CA THR A 209 6.43 17.54 -12.47
C THR A 209 7.10 16.65 -13.50
N GLY A 210 7.81 15.59 -13.08
CA GLY A 210 8.53 14.65 -13.92
C GLY A 210 7.75 13.36 -14.17
N ILE A 211 8.03 12.31 -13.38
CA ILE A 211 7.54 10.94 -13.63
C ILE A 211 6.05 10.73 -13.28
N GLU A 212 5.57 11.35 -12.19
CA GLU A 212 4.19 11.10 -11.69
C GLU A 212 3.09 11.51 -12.68
N PRO A 213 3.21 12.62 -13.45
CA PRO A 213 2.26 12.98 -14.50
C PRO A 213 1.92 11.84 -15.47
N SER A 214 2.90 11.02 -15.87
CA SER A 214 2.66 9.88 -16.77
C SER A 214 1.71 8.85 -16.15
N LEU A 215 1.89 8.51 -14.86
CA LEU A 215 0.97 7.61 -14.14
C LEU A 215 -0.41 8.23 -13.96
N ILE A 216 -0.48 9.53 -13.62
CA ILE A 216 -1.74 10.26 -13.44
C ILE A 216 -2.53 10.30 -14.76
N GLN A 217 -1.87 10.52 -15.89
CA GLN A 217 -2.50 10.54 -17.21
C GLN A 217 -2.97 9.14 -17.61
N TYR A 218 -2.15 8.11 -17.38
CA TYR A 218 -2.52 6.71 -17.62
C TYR A 218 -3.78 6.30 -16.83
N LEU A 219 -3.91 6.77 -15.58
CA LEU A 219 -5.04 6.45 -14.70
C LEU A 219 -6.24 7.41 -14.81
N SER A 220 -6.05 8.56 -15.46
CA SER A 220 -7.07 9.62 -15.58
C SER A 220 -8.42 9.16 -16.14
N PRO A 221 -8.51 8.19 -17.07
CA PRO A 221 -9.80 7.74 -17.56
C PRO A 221 -10.60 7.00 -16.50
N TYR A 222 -9.94 6.14 -15.73
CA TYR A 222 -10.57 5.41 -14.64
C TYR A 222 -11.03 6.37 -13.55
N ARG A 223 -10.21 7.38 -13.21
CA ARG A 223 -10.61 8.43 -12.26
C ARG A 223 -11.93 9.09 -12.67
N SER A 224 -12.05 9.52 -13.92
CA SER A 224 -13.24 10.23 -14.40
C SER A 224 -14.42 9.30 -14.67
N LEU A 225 -14.18 8.04 -15.04
CA LEU A 225 -15.20 7.01 -15.25
C LEU A 225 -15.90 6.64 -13.94
N PHE A 226 -15.14 6.47 -12.86
CA PHE A 226 -15.66 6.10 -11.53
C PHE A 226 -15.93 7.30 -10.62
N GLY A 227 -15.73 8.52 -11.11
CA GLY A 227 -15.99 9.73 -10.34
C GLY A 227 -15.16 9.81 -9.06
N LEU A 228 -13.90 9.34 -9.11
CA LEU A 228 -12.99 9.32 -7.96
C LEU A 228 -12.43 10.71 -7.67
N ASP A 229 -12.21 10.97 -6.39
CA ASP A 229 -11.59 12.21 -5.94
C ASP A 229 -10.08 12.21 -6.20
N GLY A 230 -9.58 13.37 -6.63
CA GLY A 230 -8.15 13.67 -6.66
C GLY A 230 -7.85 15.00 -5.99
N LYS A 231 -6.66 15.54 -6.24
CA LYS A 231 -6.31 16.90 -5.79
C LYS A 231 -7.27 17.92 -6.41
N GLY A 232 -8.08 18.58 -5.57
CA GLY A 232 -9.13 19.51 -5.98
C GLY A 232 -10.50 18.87 -6.29
N GLY A 233 -10.72 17.61 -5.88
CA GLY A 233 -12.00 16.90 -6.04
C GLY A 233 -12.16 16.17 -7.38
N LYS A 234 -13.40 15.86 -7.74
CA LYS A 234 -13.75 15.15 -8.99
C LYS A 234 -13.47 16.01 -10.23
N LYS A 235 -12.77 15.44 -11.21
CA LYS A 235 -12.38 16.14 -12.45
C LYS A 235 -13.05 15.56 -13.69
N LYS A 236 -13.50 16.46 -14.56
CA LYS A 236 -13.92 16.13 -15.94
C LYS A 236 -12.67 15.80 -16.78
N LEU A 237 -12.69 14.69 -17.51
CA LEU A 237 -11.67 14.37 -18.51
C LEU A 237 -12.07 14.98 -19.85
N LYS A 238 -11.13 15.65 -20.52
CA LYS A 238 -11.29 16.14 -21.90
C LYS A 238 -10.23 15.48 -22.78
N GLY A 239 -10.68 14.76 -23.79
CA GLY A 239 -9.83 14.19 -24.83
C GLY A 239 -9.71 15.11 -26.04
N LEU A 240 -9.28 14.54 -27.16
CA LEU A 240 -9.27 15.18 -28.47
C LEU A 240 -10.67 15.20 -29.10
N ASP A 241 -11.42 14.12 -28.92
CA ASP A 241 -12.71 13.85 -29.56
C ASP A 241 -13.81 13.52 -28.57
N PHE A 242 -13.60 13.77 -27.28
CA PHE A 242 -14.57 13.47 -26.24
C PHE A 242 -14.41 14.31 -24.98
N SER A 243 -15.44 14.29 -24.15
CA SER A 243 -15.32 14.66 -22.75
C SER A 243 -16.14 13.73 -21.86
N MET A 244 -15.58 13.38 -20.69
CA MET A 244 -16.17 12.42 -19.77
C MET A 244 -16.26 12.99 -18.36
N ARG A 245 -17.41 12.81 -17.72
CA ARG A 245 -17.64 13.17 -16.32
C ARG A 245 -18.58 12.13 -15.70
N SER A 246 -18.21 11.66 -14.51
CA SER A 246 -19.12 10.90 -13.64
C SER A 246 -19.75 11.82 -12.60
N ASP A 247 -21.04 11.64 -12.38
CA ASP A 247 -21.79 12.16 -11.24
C ASP A 247 -22.18 11.01 -10.29
N THR A 248 -23.03 11.26 -9.29
CA THR A 248 -23.37 10.26 -8.26
C THR A 248 -24.12 9.05 -8.78
N LYS A 249 -24.75 9.11 -9.97
CA LYS A 249 -25.60 8.02 -10.48
C LYS A 249 -25.30 7.63 -11.92
N THR A 250 -24.60 8.47 -12.67
CA THR A 250 -24.42 8.33 -14.11
C THR A 250 -22.99 8.70 -14.54
N VAL A 251 -22.58 8.12 -15.67
CA VAL A 251 -21.39 8.54 -16.40
C VAL A 251 -21.84 9.19 -17.69
N SER A 252 -21.51 10.46 -17.87
CA SER A 252 -21.75 11.21 -19.10
C SER A 252 -20.50 11.22 -19.97
N ILE A 253 -20.60 10.64 -21.17
CA ILE A 253 -19.57 10.69 -22.21
C ILE A 253 -20.15 11.48 -23.38
N LYS A 254 -19.62 12.69 -23.61
CA LYS A 254 -19.92 13.49 -24.81
C LYS A 254 -18.87 13.20 -25.86
N LEU A 255 -19.28 12.75 -27.04
CA LEU A 255 -18.40 12.55 -28.18
C LEU A 255 -18.48 13.79 -29.08
N GLU A 256 -17.33 14.29 -29.50
CA GLU A 256 -17.17 15.42 -30.41
C GLU A 256 -16.79 14.92 -31.81
N LYS A 257 -17.46 13.83 -32.21
CA LYS A 257 -17.31 13.15 -33.50
C LYS A 257 -18.61 12.42 -33.84
N ASP A 258 -18.79 12.14 -35.13
CA ASP A 258 -19.89 11.30 -35.59
C ASP A 258 -19.74 9.88 -35.08
N VAL A 259 -20.81 9.34 -34.53
CA VAL A 259 -20.92 7.95 -34.10
C VAL A 259 -21.81 7.24 -35.11
N PRO A 260 -21.49 6.00 -35.54
CA PRO A 260 -22.37 5.24 -36.42
C PRO A 260 -23.80 5.27 -35.88
N ALA A 261 -24.77 5.58 -36.75
CA ALA A 261 -26.17 5.52 -36.37
C ALA A 261 -26.48 4.11 -35.85
N LEU A 262 -27.06 4.02 -34.66
CA LEU A 262 -27.57 2.77 -34.12
C LEU A 262 -28.78 2.35 -34.97
N THR A 263 -28.53 1.65 -36.08
CA THR A 263 -29.61 1.12 -36.92
C THR A 263 -30.33 0.00 -36.15
N ASP A 264 -31.65 -0.11 -36.33
CA ASP A 264 -32.50 -1.09 -35.64
C ASP A 264 -32.24 -2.55 -36.04
N ALA A 265 -31.27 -2.81 -36.91
CA ALA A 265 -31.10 -4.10 -37.58
C ALA A 265 -30.11 -5.08 -36.92
N VAL A 266 -29.38 -4.69 -35.87
CA VAL A 266 -28.36 -5.57 -35.23
C VAL A 266 -28.57 -5.64 -33.71
N GLU A 267 -29.06 -6.78 -33.24
CA GLU A 267 -29.28 -7.11 -31.83
C GLU A 267 -28.27 -8.16 -31.33
N PRO A 268 -27.61 -7.99 -30.16
CA PRO A 268 -27.65 -6.84 -29.27
C PRO A 268 -26.91 -5.63 -29.88
N LYS A 269 -27.51 -4.44 -29.76
CA LYS A 269 -26.88 -3.19 -30.17
C LYS A 269 -25.62 -2.96 -29.34
N SER A 270 -24.47 -3.16 -29.97
CA SER A 270 -23.17 -2.80 -29.41
C SER A 270 -22.45 -1.88 -30.38
N PHE A 271 -21.80 -0.85 -29.85
CA PHE A 271 -20.93 -0.01 -30.66
C PHE A 271 -19.62 0.22 -29.94
N LYS A 272 -18.56 0.26 -30.74
CA LYS A 272 -17.21 0.53 -30.27
C LYS A 272 -16.95 2.03 -30.35
N VAL A 273 -16.42 2.57 -29.27
CA VAL A 273 -16.01 3.98 -29.19
C VAL A 273 -14.56 4.05 -28.79
N ASP A 274 -13.80 4.74 -29.61
CA ASP A 274 -12.41 5.06 -29.32
C ASP A 274 -12.34 6.44 -28.66
N LEU A 275 -11.76 6.53 -27.47
CA LEU A 275 -11.57 7.80 -26.76
C LEU A 275 -10.09 8.17 -26.80
N ASN A 276 -9.76 9.23 -27.54
CA ASN A 276 -8.38 9.66 -27.73
C ASN A 276 -8.01 10.74 -26.71
N LEU A 277 -7.08 10.43 -25.80
CA LEU A 277 -6.60 11.44 -24.85
C LEU A 277 -5.72 12.48 -25.53
N ARG A 278 -5.83 13.73 -25.06
CA ARG A 278 -5.00 14.85 -25.55
C ARG A 278 -3.56 14.72 -25.08
N GLU A 279 -3.39 14.42 -23.81
CA GLU A 279 -2.07 14.22 -23.19
C GLU A 279 -1.64 12.77 -23.38
N GLY A 280 -0.34 12.60 -23.62
CA GLY A 280 0.29 11.29 -23.76
C GLY A 280 1.27 11.07 -22.61
N PHE A 281 1.53 9.82 -22.27
CA PHE A 281 2.35 9.43 -21.13
C PHE A 281 3.62 8.71 -21.61
N ILE A 282 4.66 8.68 -20.77
CA ILE A 282 5.84 7.85 -21.00
C ILE A 282 5.67 6.55 -20.18
N PRO A 283 5.59 5.37 -20.82
CA PRO A 283 5.37 4.11 -20.11
C PRO A 283 6.41 3.84 -19.02
N GLN A 284 7.68 4.12 -19.27
CA GLN A 284 8.72 3.92 -18.27
C GLN A 284 8.56 4.83 -17.04
N ASP A 285 8.00 6.03 -17.20
CA ASP A 285 7.71 6.93 -16.08
C ASP A 285 6.54 6.43 -15.23
N VAL A 286 5.57 5.72 -15.83
CA VAL A 286 4.52 5.01 -15.08
C VAL A 286 5.16 3.97 -14.16
N TYR A 287 6.11 3.19 -14.67
CA TYR A 287 6.83 2.20 -13.88
C TYR A 287 7.68 2.86 -12.78
N LYS A 288 8.47 3.89 -13.12
CA LYS A 288 9.26 4.65 -12.13
C LYS A 288 8.37 5.20 -11.01
N SER A 289 7.19 5.72 -11.34
CA SER A 289 6.23 6.23 -10.35
C SER A 289 5.72 5.14 -9.41
N LEU A 290 5.38 3.97 -9.94
CA LEU A 290 4.97 2.82 -9.14
C LEU A 290 6.10 2.35 -8.20
N CYS A 291 7.33 2.29 -8.69
CA CYS A 291 8.50 1.96 -7.86
C CYS A 291 8.80 3.05 -6.82
N LYS A 292 8.65 4.33 -7.17
CA LYS A 292 8.77 5.46 -6.24
C LYS A 292 7.83 5.30 -5.06
N PHE A 293 6.59 4.88 -5.29
CA PHE A 293 5.64 4.62 -4.21
C PHE A 293 6.11 3.50 -3.27
N VAL A 294 6.69 2.42 -3.80
CA VAL A 294 7.26 1.34 -2.97
C VAL A 294 8.45 1.84 -2.15
N ILE A 295 9.41 2.52 -2.78
CA ILE A 295 10.57 3.12 -2.09
C ILE A 295 10.15 4.12 -1.01
N SER A 296 8.99 4.77 -1.19
CA SER A 296 8.45 5.72 -0.23
C SER A 296 7.93 5.07 1.05
N VAL A 297 7.54 3.79 1.01
CA VAL A 297 6.87 3.11 2.14
C VAL A 297 7.71 2.05 2.84
N ILE A 298 8.76 1.52 2.19
CA ILE A 298 9.64 0.52 2.82
C ILE A 298 10.43 1.10 4.00
N PRO A 299 10.99 0.31 4.92
CA PRO A 299 11.86 0.81 5.99
C PRO A 299 13.11 1.52 5.44
N SER A 300 13.61 2.55 6.13
CA SER A 300 14.77 3.34 5.64
C SER A 300 16.03 2.48 5.54
N SER A 301 16.15 1.47 6.40
CA SER A 301 17.23 0.47 6.35
C SER A 301 17.20 -0.39 5.09
N ALA A 302 16.02 -0.63 4.51
CA ALA A 302 15.87 -1.42 3.30
C ALA A 302 16.15 -0.60 2.02
N CYS A 303 16.15 0.74 2.10
CA CYS A 303 16.41 1.59 0.93
C CYS A 303 17.81 1.39 0.33
N VAL A 304 18.79 0.95 1.14
CA VAL A 304 20.16 0.68 0.68
C VAL A 304 20.19 -0.41 -0.40
N ASP A 305 19.28 -1.39 -0.32
CA ASP A 305 19.20 -2.48 -1.29
C ASP A 305 18.65 -2.01 -2.65
N PHE A 306 18.17 -0.76 -2.77
CA PHE A 306 17.51 -0.22 -3.97
C PHE A 306 18.20 1.05 -4.51
N GLU A 307 19.49 1.24 -4.26
CA GLU A 307 20.22 2.42 -4.75
C GLU A 307 20.11 2.56 -6.28
N GLU A 308 20.32 1.47 -7.02
CA GLU A 308 20.17 1.45 -8.47
C GLU A 308 18.73 1.73 -8.91
N THR A 309 17.72 1.20 -8.20
CA THR A 309 16.32 1.55 -8.46
C THR A 309 16.08 3.04 -8.29
N VAL A 310 16.62 3.64 -7.24
CA VAL A 310 16.49 5.07 -6.94
C VAL A 310 17.19 5.91 -8.01
N ASN A 311 18.38 5.52 -8.45
CA ASN A 311 19.10 6.19 -9.53
C ASN A 311 18.33 6.13 -10.86
N TRP A 312 17.73 4.98 -11.19
CA TRP A 312 16.84 4.85 -12.35
C TRP A 312 15.58 5.72 -12.24
N ILE A 313 14.90 5.72 -11.08
CA ILE A 313 13.76 6.60 -10.78
C ILE A 313 14.15 8.07 -10.94
N ASN A 314 15.37 8.42 -10.54
CA ASN A 314 15.91 9.76 -10.66
C ASN A 314 16.22 10.19 -12.10
N GLY A 315 16.21 9.27 -13.06
CA GLY A 315 16.50 9.55 -14.46
C GLY A 315 17.97 9.48 -14.82
N ASP A 316 18.81 8.87 -13.97
CA ASP A 316 20.24 8.70 -14.24
C ASP A 316 20.47 7.84 -15.51
N TRP A 317 19.53 6.94 -15.82
CA TRP A 317 19.41 6.28 -17.12
C TRP A 317 17.96 5.88 -17.44
N ASN A 318 17.75 5.38 -18.65
CA ASN A 318 16.54 4.66 -19.04
C ASN A 318 16.88 3.19 -19.37
N GLU A 319 16.03 2.26 -18.94
CA GLU A 319 16.25 0.83 -19.15
C GLU A 319 15.61 0.36 -20.45
N LYS A 320 16.28 -0.50 -21.22
CA LYS A 320 15.75 -1.00 -22.50
C LYS A 320 14.67 -2.06 -22.32
N LYS A 321 14.78 -2.87 -21.25
CA LYS A 321 13.85 -3.95 -20.93
C LYS A 321 13.62 -4.03 -19.43
N LEU A 322 12.35 -3.97 -19.04
CA LEU A 322 11.88 -4.10 -17.66
C LEU A 322 11.02 -5.37 -17.51
N PRO A 323 10.91 -5.94 -16.29
CA PRO A 323 9.92 -6.98 -16.03
C PRO A 323 8.51 -6.46 -16.36
N LYS A 324 7.68 -7.27 -17.01
CA LYS A 324 6.31 -6.85 -17.34
C LYS A 324 5.50 -6.54 -16.07
N ILE A 325 4.58 -5.59 -16.17
CA ILE A 325 3.59 -5.34 -15.12
C ILE A 325 2.36 -6.20 -15.42
N ALA A 326 1.89 -6.94 -14.43
CA ALA A 326 0.62 -7.65 -14.52
C ALA A 326 -0.52 -6.72 -14.11
N LEU A 327 -1.46 -6.47 -15.02
CA LEU A 327 -2.65 -5.66 -14.82
C LEU A 327 -3.89 -6.55 -14.76
N LEU A 328 -4.65 -6.44 -13.68
CA LEU A 328 -6.01 -6.96 -13.54
C LEU A 328 -6.98 -5.78 -13.51
N GLN A 329 -8.10 -5.92 -14.22
CA GLN A 329 -9.21 -4.97 -14.21
C GLN A 329 -10.45 -5.73 -13.74
N ASP A 330 -10.82 -5.55 -12.48
CA ASP A 330 -11.84 -6.37 -11.83
C ASP A 330 -12.54 -5.58 -10.73
N ASN A 331 -13.86 -5.46 -10.83
CA ASN A 331 -14.67 -4.68 -9.90
C ASN A 331 -14.71 -5.27 -8.49
N GLN A 332 -14.34 -6.54 -8.29
CA GLN A 332 -14.19 -7.10 -6.95
C GLN A 332 -13.05 -6.48 -6.15
N PHE A 333 -12.07 -5.87 -6.84
CA PHE A 333 -10.96 -5.14 -6.25
C PHE A 333 -11.14 -3.62 -6.37
N PHE A 334 -12.39 -3.16 -6.57
CA PHE A 334 -12.65 -1.73 -6.66
C PHE A 334 -12.29 -1.01 -5.35
N THR A 335 -11.57 0.10 -5.48
CA THR A 335 -11.28 0.99 -4.36
C THR A 335 -11.48 2.45 -4.75
N ASP A 336 -12.03 3.23 -3.82
CA ASP A 336 -12.28 4.67 -3.96
C ASP A 336 -11.04 5.53 -3.67
N THR A 337 -10.01 4.91 -3.06
CA THR A 337 -8.73 5.51 -2.72
C THR A 337 -7.60 4.61 -3.20
N SER A 338 -6.42 5.16 -3.49
CA SER A 338 -5.32 4.30 -3.92
C SER A 338 -4.73 3.50 -2.75
N LEU A 339 -4.54 2.20 -2.94
CA LEU A 339 -3.87 1.31 -1.99
C LEU A 339 -2.55 0.80 -2.57
N LEU A 340 -1.54 0.64 -1.70
CA LEU A 340 -0.25 0.08 -2.07
C LEU A 340 0.06 -1.08 -1.14
N LEU A 341 0.38 -2.22 -1.72
CA LEU A 341 0.84 -3.42 -1.03
C LEU A 341 2.29 -3.67 -1.44
N THR A 342 3.12 -4.09 -0.49
CA THR A 342 4.51 -4.48 -0.75
C THR A 342 4.75 -5.88 -0.25
N TYR A 343 5.44 -6.69 -1.03
CA TYR A 343 5.84 -8.05 -0.67
C TYR A 343 7.36 -8.11 -0.64
N THR A 344 7.94 -8.37 0.52
CA THR A 344 9.39 -8.51 0.71
C THR A 344 9.75 -9.96 0.89
N ARG A 345 10.63 -10.51 0.04
CA ARG A 345 11.06 -11.92 0.09
C ARG A 345 11.69 -12.22 1.44
N LYS A 346 11.27 -13.33 2.07
CA LYS A 346 11.72 -13.75 3.41
C LYS A 346 13.06 -14.48 3.40
N ASP A 347 13.34 -15.21 2.33
CA ASP A 347 14.45 -16.14 2.23
C ASP A 347 15.39 -15.77 1.06
N GLU A 348 16.44 -16.58 0.92
CA GLU A 348 17.44 -16.45 -0.15
C GLU A 348 17.01 -17.18 -1.44
N ASN A 349 15.71 -17.41 -1.65
CA ASN A 349 15.22 -17.99 -2.90
C ASN A 349 15.29 -16.97 -4.04
N LEU A 350 16.47 -16.85 -4.65
CA LEU A 350 16.76 -15.91 -5.75
C LEU A 350 15.96 -16.19 -7.05
N SER A 351 15.18 -17.27 -7.10
CA SER A 351 14.23 -17.52 -8.20
C SER A 351 12.98 -16.65 -8.12
N LEU A 352 12.75 -15.99 -6.99
CA LEU A 352 11.65 -15.06 -6.74
C LEU A 352 12.20 -13.64 -6.57
N PRO A 353 11.50 -12.58 -7.00
CA PRO A 353 11.95 -11.20 -6.81
C PRO A 353 12.09 -10.83 -5.34
N TYR A 354 13.07 -10.00 -4.99
CA TYR A 354 13.22 -9.54 -3.61
C TYR A 354 12.04 -8.67 -3.16
N MET A 355 11.52 -7.82 -4.05
CA MET A 355 10.42 -6.92 -3.75
C MET A 355 9.41 -6.84 -4.88
N ILE A 356 8.15 -7.03 -4.52
CA ILE A 356 7.00 -6.87 -5.41
C ILE A 356 6.14 -5.73 -4.86
N GLY A 357 5.70 -4.85 -5.74
CA GLY A 357 4.66 -3.88 -5.45
C GLY A 357 3.33 -4.32 -6.05
N GLU A 358 2.24 -4.07 -5.34
CA GLU A 358 0.88 -4.18 -5.86
C GLU A 358 0.10 -2.90 -5.57
N PHE A 359 -0.31 -2.21 -6.64
CA PHE A 359 -0.98 -0.92 -6.54
C PHE A 359 -2.43 -1.05 -7.01
N HIS A 360 -3.37 -0.61 -6.18
CA HIS A 360 -4.80 -0.62 -6.47
C HIS A 360 -5.28 0.81 -6.72
N TYR A 361 -6.02 1.00 -7.81
CA TYR A 361 -6.66 2.27 -8.14
C TYR A 361 -7.92 2.06 -8.98
N ALA A 362 -9.08 2.53 -8.50
CA ALA A 362 -10.37 2.15 -9.06
C ALA A 362 -10.49 0.62 -9.09
N HIS A 363 -10.85 0.01 -10.22
CA HIS A 363 -10.84 -1.45 -10.41
C HIS A 363 -9.50 -2.02 -10.89
N ASN A 364 -8.45 -1.19 -11.03
CA ASN A 364 -7.19 -1.63 -11.59
C ASN A 364 -6.26 -2.11 -10.48
N VAL A 365 -5.69 -3.30 -10.66
CA VAL A 365 -4.64 -3.86 -9.80
C VAL A 365 -3.38 -4.06 -10.64
N PHE A 366 -2.32 -3.33 -10.29
CA PHE A 366 -1.00 -3.42 -10.91
C PHE A 366 -0.08 -4.22 -10.02
N VAL A 367 0.40 -5.38 -10.46
CA VAL A 367 1.45 -6.15 -9.78
C VAL A 367 2.74 -6.02 -10.57
N PHE A 368 3.81 -5.56 -9.91
CA PHE A 368 5.08 -5.23 -10.55
C PHE A 368 6.27 -5.60 -9.65
N ILE A 369 7.39 -5.94 -10.27
CA ILE A 369 8.65 -6.18 -9.57
C ILE A 369 9.34 -4.82 -9.38
N VAL A 370 9.91 -4.55 -8.20
CA VAL A 370 10.79 -3.39 -8.03
C VAL A 370 12.18 -3.78 -8.56
N PRO A 371 12.62 -3.26 -9.72
CA PRO A 371 13.81 -3.76 -10.40
C PRO A 371 15.09 -3.24 -9.74
N PHE A 372 16.23 -3.87 -10.05
CA PHE A 372 17.58 -3.42 -9.66
C PHE A 372 17.87 -3.43 -8.16
N SER A 373 17.20 -4.32 -7.42
CA SER A 373 17.60 -4.59 -6.04
C SER A 373 18.97 -5.27 -6.00
N ALA A 374 19.83 -4.87 -5.07
CA ALA A 374 21.07 -5.56 -4.75
C ALA A 374 20.84 -6.99 -4.19
N LYS A 375 19.61 -7.30 -3.76
CA LYS A 375 19.18 -8.62 -3.27
C LYS A 375 18.67 -9.53 -4.38
N ASP A 376 18.67 -9.07 -5.63
CA ASP A 376 18.29 -9.87 -6.79
C ASP A 376 19.51 -10.16 -7.67
N ASN A 377 19.64 -11.41 -8.12
CA ASN A 377 20.70 -11.82 -9.07
C ASN A 377 20.23 -11.83 -10.53
N GLN A 378 18.99 -11.41 -10.79
CA GLN A 378 18.38 -11.40 -12.11
C GLN A 378 17.35 -10.28 -12.27
N LYS A 379 17.18 -9.81 -13.51
CA LYS A 379 16.26 -8.71 -13.85
C LYS A 379 14.81 -9.15 -14.13
N PHE A 380 14.49 -10.45 -14.08
CA PHE A 380 13.14 -10.99 -14.39
C PHE A 380 12.53 -10.56 -15.74
N VAL A 381 13.36 -10.19 -16.72
CA VAL A 381 12.94 -9.83 -18.09
C VAL A 381 12.75 -11.05 -19.01
N LYS A 382 13.38 -12.19 -18.67
CA LYS A 382 13.29 -13.43 -19.45
C LYS A 382 11.97 -14.14 -19.16
N ALA A 383 11.30 -14.65 -20.19
CA ALA A 383 9.99 -15.29 -20.08
C ALA A 383 9.95 -16.40 -19.02
N ASN A 384 10.94 -17.30 -19.00
CA ASN A 384 10.98 -18.42 -18.05
C ASN A 384 11.07 -17.95 -16.59
N ALA A 385 11.98 -17.01 -16.30
CA ALA A 385 12.14 -16.46 -14.95
C ALA A 385 10.88 -15.71 -14.50
N TYR A 386 10.28 -14.92 -15.39
CA TYR A 386 9.05 -14.19 -15.11
C TYR A 386 7.87 -15.15 -14.86
N GLN A 387 7.72 -16.17 -15.70
CA GLN A 387 6.64 -17.14 -15.58
C GLN A 387 6.76 -17.98 -14.30
N HIS A 388 7.98 -18.38 -13.93
CA HIS A 388 8.25 -19.07 -12.67
C HIS A 388 7.76 -18.23 -11.48
N TYR A 389 8.24 -16.98 -11.34
CA TYR A 389 7.80 -16.09 -10.26
C TYR A 389 6.27 -15.91 -10.27
N TRP A 390 5.69 -15.62 -11.44
CA TRP A 390 4.28 -15.28 -11.53
C TRP A 390 3.39 -16.47 -11.14
N SER A 391 3.79 -17.68 -11.52
CA SER A 391 3.04 -18.90 -11.19
C SER A 391 3.03 -19.19 -9.68
N SER A 392 4.14 -18.93 -9.00
CA SER A 392 4.26 -19.04 -7.54
C SER A 392 3.49 -17.92 -6.82
N PHE A 393 3.52 -16.70 -7.36
CA PHE A 393 2.90 -15.54 -6.71
C PHE A 393 1.36 -15.52 -6.87
N ASN A 394 0.84 -15.87 -8.05
CA ASN A 394 -0.56 -15.63 -8.43
C ASN A 394 -1.50 -16.83 -8.21
N THR A 395 -1.14 -17.80 -7.36
CA THR A 395 -1.82 -19.11 -7.27
C THR A 395 -3.32 -19.03 -6.98
N MET A 396 -3.79 -18.15 -6.07
CA MET A 396 -5.23 -18.04 -5.72
C MET A 396 -6.04 -17.13 -6.65
N ARG A 397 -5.36 -16.29 -7.44
CA ARG A 397 -5.99 -15.46 -8.47
C ARG A 397 -5.85 -16.11 -9.86
N LYS A 398 -5.55 -17.42 -9.87
CA LYS A 398 -5.54 -18.26 -11.07
C LYS A 398 -6.95 -18.29 -11.67
N GLY A 399 -7.05 -18.06 -12.98
CA GLY A 399 -8.33 -17.93 -13.69
C GLY A 399 -8.84 -16.49 -13.86
N ARG A 400 -8.28 -15.51 -13.12
CA ARG A 400 -8.51 -14.09 -13.43
C ARG A 400 -7.78 -13.70 -14.73
N LYS A 401 -8.35 -12.76 -15.47
CA LYS A 401 -7.82 -12.30 -16.76
C LYS A 401 -6.75 -11.22 -16.58
N TRP A 402 -5.51 -11.65 -16.39
CA TRP A 402 -4.36 -10.76 -16.29
C TRP A 402 -3.83 -10.34 -17.66
N LYS A 403 -3.49 -9.06 -17.80
CA LYS A 403 -2.76 -8.51 -18.95
C LYS A 403 -1.31 -8.25 -18.53
N PHE A 404 -0.33 -8.65 -19.32
CA PHE A 404 1.09 -8.41 -19.03
C PHE A 404 1.63 -7.30 -19.93
N ILE A 405 1.81 -6.12 -19.36
CA ILE A 405 2.13 -4.89 -20.08
C ILE A 405 3.63 -4.61 -20.00
N ASP A 406 4.22 -4.25 -21.13
CA ASP A 406 5.61 -3.80 -21.21
C ASP A 406 5.69 -2.27 -21.11
N PHE A 407 6.29 -1.78 -20.02
CA PHE A 407 6.52 -0.35 -19.77
C PHE A 407 7.99 0.05 -19.96
N SER A 408 8.72 -0.64 -20.84
CA SER A 408 10.11 -0.29 -21.16
C SER A 408 10.24 0.92 -22.09
N VAL A 409 9.15 1.35 -22.75
CA VAL A 409 9.17 2.49 -23.69
C VAL A 409 9.45 3.81 -22.99
N THR A 410 10.39 4.58 -23.54
CA THR A 410 10.91 5.84 -22.95
C THR A 410 10.41 7.09 -23.66
N THR A 411 9.66 6.94 -24.75
CA THR A 411 9.07 8.04 -25.51
C THR A 411 7.62 8.21 -25.15
N GLN A 412 7.11 9.44 -25.28
CA GLN A 412 5.71 9.73 -25.04
C GLN A 412 4.81 9.02 -26.06
N ILE A 413 3.76 8.36 -25.59
CA ILE A 413 2.73 7.73 -26.41
C ILE A 413 1.35 8.27 -26.04
N LYS A 414 0.44 8.33 -27.03
CA LYS A 414 -0.95 8.72 -26.77
C LYS A 414 -1.72 7.55 -26.19
N LEU A 415 -2.59 7.82 -25.22
CA LEU A 415 -3.52 6.84 -24.69
C LEU A 415 -4.81 6.87 -25.52
N GLN A 416 -5.19 5.71 -26.04
CA GLN A 416 -6.48 5.47 -26.66
C GLN A 416 -7.22 4.42 -25.82
N ILE A 417 -8.50 4.66 -25.56
CA ILE A 417 -9.33 3.72 -24.81
C ILE A 417 -10.44 3.26 -25.74
N ASN A 418 -10.56 1.95 -25.88
CA ASN A 418 -11.64 1.35 -26.65
C ASN A 418 -12.73 0.89 -25.68
N PHE A 419 -13.92 1.48 -25.79
CA PHE A 419 -15.11 1.05 -25.09
C PHE A 419 -15.98 0.23 -26.03
N GLU A 420 -16.55 -0.85 -25.52
CA GLU A 420 -17.70 -1.51 -26.15
C GLU A 420 -18.91 -1.26 -25.25
N ILE A 421 -19.84 -0.44 -25.74
CA ILE A 421 -21.07 -0.15 -25.02
C ILE A 421 -22.11 -1.16 -25.49
N LYS A 422 -22.62 -1.98 -24.57
CA LYS A 422 -23.71 -2.93 -24.82
C LYS A 422 -25.01 -2.32 -24.33
N ILE A 423 -25.96 -2.14 -25.24
CA ILE A 423 -27.29 -1.66 -24.89
C ILE A 423 -28.13 -2.90 -24.56
N PRO A 424 -28.58 -3.07 -23.30
CA PRO A 424 -29.46 -4.18 -22.96
C PRO A 424 -30.82 -3.98 -23.65
N LYS A 425 -31.50 -5.09 -23.97
CA LYS A 425 -32.87 -5.06 -24.50
C LYS A 425 -33.77 -4.28 -23.54
N GLU A 426 -34.61 -3.41 -24.06
CA GLU A 426 -35.73 -2.86 -23.30
C GLU A 426 -36.57 -4.03 -22.77
N LYS A 427 -36.87 -4.01 -21.47
CA LYS A 427 -37.66 -5.05 -20.80
C LYS A 427 -39.15 -4.85 -21.03
#